data_AF-A0A3G2SFJ5-F1
#
_entry.id   AF-A0A3G2SFJ5-F1
#
_cell.length_a   1.000
_cell.length_b   1.000
_cell.length_c   1.000
_cell.angle_alpha   90.00
_cell.angle_beta   90.00
_cell.angle_gamma   90.00
#
_symmetry.space_group_name_H-M   'P 1'
#
loop_
_entity.id
_entity.type
_entity.pdbx_description
1 polymer ?
#
loop_
_entity_poly.entity_id
_entity_poly.type
_entity_poly.pdbx_seq_one_letter_code
_entity_poly.pdbx_strand_id
1 'polypeptide(L)'
;MTSMTFFLIFVPILAIVLLTLNLILAPHNPYEEKDSAFECGFHSFLGQNRSEFSISFFIFALLFLLFDLEILLVYPFVVSAYVNGIFGLIVMLIFFLVLTLGFAFELGKNALSIESRQTHNS
;
A
#
# COMPACT_ATOMS: atom_id res chain seq x y z
N MET A 1 -6.02 26.08 22.42
CA MET A 1 -5.86 24.86 21.61
C MET A 1 -6.68 25.08 20.34
N THR A 2 -6.05 25.14 19.17
CA THR A 2 -6.80 25.24 17.91
C THR A 2 -7.57 23.92 17.72
N SER A 3 -8.77 23.98 17.12
CA SER A 3 -9.61 22.79 16.90
C SER A 3 -8.83 21.61 16.29
N MET A 4 -7.91 21.90 15.36
CA MET A 4 -7.01 20.90 14.76
C MET A 4 -6.09 20.21 15.76
N THR A 5 -5.45 20.96 16.67
CA THR A 5 -4.58 20.37 17.72
C THR A 5 -5.37 19.51 18.69
N PHE A 6 -6.63 19.85 18.94
CA PHE A 6 -7.51 19.05 19.80
C PHE A 6 -7.81 17.68 19.16
N PHE A 7 -8.23 17.63 17.89
CA PHE A 7 -8.54 16.36 17.21
C PHE A 7 -7.32 15.45 17.05
N LEU A 8 -6.16 16.02 16.73
CA LEU A 8 -4.91 15.27 16.59
C LEU A 8 -4.52 14.50 17.86
N ILE A 9 -4.81 15.07 19.03
CA ILE A 9 -4.48 14.49 20.33
C ILE A 9 -5.62 13.58 20.82
N PHE A 10 -6.87 14.01 20.63
CA PHE A 10 -8.04 13.31 21.16
C PHE A 10 -8.26 11.93 20.54
N VAL A 11 -8.13 11.80 19.21
CA VAL A 11 -8.39 10.54 18.49
C VAL A 11 -7.49 9.38 18.97
N PRO A 12 -6.14 9.51 19.01
CA PRO A 12 -5.29 8.41 19.49
C PRO A 12 -5.51 8.11 20.97
N ILE A 13 -5.77 9.14 21.80
CA ILE A 13 -6.06 8.93 23.23
C ILE A 13 -7.35 8.13 23.39
N LEU A 14 -8.41 8.46 22.66
CA LEU A 14 -9.67 7.73 22.71
C LEU A 14 -9.48 6.27 22.30
N ALA A 15 -8.70 6.00 21.24
CA ALA A 15 -8.39 4.64 20.80
C ALA A 15 -7.67 3.83 21.91
N ILE A 16 -6.70 4.43 22.58
CA ILE A 16 -5.98 3.81 23.71
C ILE A 16 -6.92 3.54 24.88
N VAL A 17 -7.77 4.53 25.25
CA VAL A 17 -8.73 4.37 26.35
C VAL A 17 -9.70 3.22 26.07
N LEU A 18 -10.26 3.14 24.87
CA LEU A 18 -11.16 2.04 24.49
C LEU A 18 -10.46 0.68 24.50
N LEU A 19 -9.22 0.60 24.03
CA LEU A 19 -8.41 -0.61 24.09
C LEU A 19 -8.13 -1.03 25.55
N THR A 20 -7.74 -0.09 26.41
CA THR A 20 -7.51 -0.34 27.84
C THR A 20 -8.78 -0.79 28.54
N LEU A 21 -9.92 -0.17 28.24
CA LEU A 21 -11.21 -0.60 28.78
C LEU A 21 -11.56 -2.03 28.33
N ASN A 22 -11.32 -2.38 27.06
CA ASN A 22 -11.54 -3.75 26.59
C ASN A 22 -10.63 -4.75 27.33
N LEU A 23 -9.35 -4.44 27.51
CA LEU A 23 -8.41 -5.30 28.24
C LEU A 23 -8.79 -5.52 29.71
N ILE A 24 -9.40 -4.52 30.36
CA ILE A 24 -9.81 -4.63 31.78
C ILE A 24 -11.16 -5.32 31.92
N LEU A 25 -12.12 -5.04 31.03
CA LEU A 25 -13.50 -5.52 31.16
C LEU A 25 -13.75 -6.87 30.44
N ALA A 26 -12.96 -7.22 29.42
CA ALA A 26 -13.21 -8.42 28.64
C ALA A 26 -12.79 -9.69 29.41
N PRO A 27 -13.60 -10.78 29.33
CA PRO A 27 -13.23 -12.05 29.92
C PRO A 27 -12.02 -12.64 29.19
N HIS A 28 -10.91 -12.81 29.92
CA HIS A 28 -9.69 -13.42 29.39
C HIS A 28 -9.64 -14.91 29.78
N ASN A 29 -10.02 -15.79 28.86
CA ASN A 29 -9.92 -17.26 29.00
C ASN A 29 -9.03 -17.83 27.87
N PRO A 30 -7.70 -17.83 28.05
CA PRO A 30 -6.76 -18.45 27.12
C PRO A 30 -6.76 -19.97 27.29
N TYR A 31 -6.79 -20.70 26.19
CA TYR A 31 -6.59 -22.15 26.15
C TYR A 31 -5.79 -22.48 24.89
N GLU A 32 -5.06 -23.60 24.92
CA GLU A 32 -4.03 -23.94 23.92
C GLU A 32 -4.56 -23.88 22.47
N GLU A 33 -5.77 -24.38 22.23
CA GLU A 33 -6.43 -24.36 20.92
C GLU A 33 -7.02 -22.99 20.51
N LYS A 34 -7.14 -22.03 21.45
CA LYS A 34 -7.55 -20.65 21.16
C LYS A 34 -6.38 -19.79 20.73
N ASP A 35 -5.23 -20.08 21.31
CA ASP A 35 -3.99 -19.33 21.11
C ASP A 35 -3.18 -19.88 19.92
N SER A 36 -3.52 -21.09 19.44
CA SER A 36 -2.99 -21.67 18.22
C SER A 36 -3.66 -21.08 16.96
N ALA A 37 -2.93 -21.06 15.84
CA ALA A 37 -3.50 -20.66 14.56
C ALA A 37 -4.54 -21.70 14.12
N PHE A 38 -5.68 -21.22 13.61
CA PHE A 38 -6.72 -22.10 13.08
C PHE A 38 -6.20 -22.82 11.83
N GLU A 39 -5.86 -24.11 11.96
CA GLU A 39 -5.45 -24.98 10.87
C GLU A 39 -6.40 -26.19 10.79
N CYS A 40 -6.78 -26.63 9.58
CA CYS A 40 -7.64 -27.80 9.37
C CYS A 40 -6.94 -29.15 9.64
N GLY A 41 -6.10 -29.24 10.68
CA GLY A 41 -5.45 -30.47 11.13
C GLY A 41 -4.06 -30.77 10.55
N PHE A 42 -3.43 -29.81 9.87
CA PHE A 42 -2.05 -29.94 9.39
C PHE A 42 -1.19 -28.78 9.88
N HIS A 43 -0.12 -29.09 10.61
CA HIS A 43 0.89 -28.12 10.99
C HIS A 43 1.62 -27.60 9.76
N SER A 44 1.66 -26.27 9.60
CA SER A 44 2.51 -25.61 8.60
C SER A 44 3.94 -26.20 8.63
N PHE A 45 4.43 -26.65 7.47
CA PHE A 45 5.72 -27.35 7.35
C PHE A 45 6.87 -26.56 8.01
N LEU A 46 7.46 -27.13 9.05
CA LEU A 46 8.66 -26.61 9.72
C LEU A 46 9.82 -26.58 8.72
N GLY A 47 10.14 -25.39 8.19
CA GLY A 47 11.28 -25.19 7.30
C GLY A 47 11.04 -24.22 6.13
N GLN A 48 9.81 -23.81 5.85
CA GLN A 48 9.49 -22.96 4.69
C GLN A 48 8.73 -21.68 5.09
N ASN A 49 9.45 -20.71 5.67
CA ASN A 49 8.92 -19.38 6.03
C ASN A 49 8.65 -18.46 4.82
N ARG A 50 8.98 -18.90 3.60
CA ARG A 50 8.70 -18.15 2.37
C ARG A 50 7.69 -18.90 1.53
N SER A 51 6.50 -18.31 1.41
CA SER A 51 5.50 -18.74 0.44
C SER A 51 5.92 -18.29 -0.96
N GLU A 52 5.65 -19.12 -1.97
CA GLU A 52 5.82 -18.73 -3.37
C GLU A 52 4.78 -17.66 -3.71
N PHE A 53 5.23 -16.43 -3.98
CA PHE A 53 4.38 -15.35 -4.47
C PHE A 53 4.75 -15.02 -5.92
N SER A 54 3.75 -14.60 -6.69
CA SER A 54 3.98 -14.13 -8.07
C SER A 54 4.78 -12.82 -8.07
N ILE A 55 5.73 -12.69 -8.99
CA ILE A 55 6.49 -11.45 -9.20
C ILE A 55 5.58 -10.24 -9.50
N SER A 56 4.37 -10.47 -10.03
CA SER A 56 3.41 -9.41 -10.37
C SER A 56 3.05 -8.54 -9.16
N PHE A 57 3.03 -9.09 -7.94
CA PHE A 57 2.78 -8.33 -6.71
C PHE A 57 3.92 -7.34 -6.39
N PHE A 58 5.17 -7.73 -6.67
CA PHE A 58 6.32 -6.85 -6.50
C PHE A 58 6.31 -5.73 -7.54
N ILE A 59 5.98 -6.04 -8.80
CA ILE A 59 5.88 -5.06 -9.88
C ILE A 59 4.78 -4.04 -9.57
N PHE A 60 3.64 -4.47 -9.02
CA PHE A 60 2.59 -3.55 -8.58
C PHE A 60 3.07 -2.57 -7.49
N ALA A 61 3.82 -3.05 -6.50
CA ALA A 61 4.38 -2.20 -5.44
C ALA A 61 5.40 -1.19 -5.99
N LEU A 62 6.23 -1.59 -6.96
CA LEU A 62 7.19 -0.72 -7.62
C LEU A 62 6.49 0.35 -8.47
N LEU A 63 5.45 -0.03 -9.21
CA LEU A 63 4.62 0.89 -9.99
C LEU A 63 3.91 1.90 -9.09
N PHE A 64 3.35 1.46 -7.95
CA PHE A 64 2.75 2.36 -6.96
C PHE A 64 3.76 3.40 -6.46
N LEU A 65 4.98 2.97 -6.12
CA LEU A 65 6.05 3.88 -5.69
C LEU A 65 6.43 4.89 -6.78
N LEU A 66 6.50 4.46 -8.04
CA LEU A 66 6.81 5.34 -9.17
C LEU A 66 5.73 6.39 -9.39
N PHE A 67 4.45 6.00 -9.35
CA PHE A 67 3.33 6.93 -9.48
C PHE A 67 3.21 7.90 -8.30
N ASP A 68 3.51 7.46 -7.08
CA ASP A 68 3.52 8.34 -5.91
C ASP A 68 4.61 9.43 -6.06
N LEU A 69 5.80 9.04 -6.54
CA LEU A 69 6.89 9.95 -6.85
C LEU A 69 6.51 10.95 -7.96
N GLU A 70 5.80 10.49 -9.00
CA GLU A 70 5.30 11.36 -10.07
C GLU A 70 4.40 12.47 -9.52
N ILE A 71 3.43 12.13 -8.67
CA ILE A 71 2.52 13.12 -8.05
C ILE A 71 3.30 14.08 -7.16
N LEU A 72 4.29 13.57 -6.40
CA LEU A 72 5.16 14.39 -5.55
C LEU A 72 5.94 15.42 -6.37
N LEU A 73 6.43 15.06 -7.55
CA LEU A 73 7.14 15.98 -8.46
C LEU A 73 6.22 16.97 -9.17
N VAL A 74 4.97 16.58 -9.41
CA VAL A 74 3.95 17.48 -9.98
C VAL A 74 3.50 18.54 -8.99
N TYR A 75 3.47 18.23 -7.68
CA TYR A 75 2.94 19.12 -6.66
C TYR A 75 3.59 20.53 -6.60
N PRO A 76 4.93 20.67 -6.58
CA PRO A 76 5.59 21.99 -6.60
C PRO A 76 5.21 22.84 -7.81
N PHE A 77 5.06 22.22 -8.99
CA PHE A 77 4.62 22.93 -10.18
C PHE A 77 3.19 23.45 -10.02
N VAL A 78 2.27 22.64 -9.52
CA VAL A 78 0.87 23.06 -9.29
C VAL A 78 0.80 24.25 -8.33
N VAL A 79 1.57 24.21 -7.24
CA VAL A 79 1.63 25.31 -6.25
C VAL A 79 2.23 26.59 -6.85
N SER A 80 3.20 26.48 -7.75
CA SER A 80 3.90 27.61 -8.36
C SER A 80 3.49 27.90 -9.81
N ALA A 81 2.35 27.38 -10.25
CA ALA A 81 1.91 27.45 -11.65
C ALA A 81 1.78 28.88 -12.16
N TYR A 82 1.39 29.81 -11.29
CA TYR A 82 1.28 31.24 -11.62
C TYR A 82 2.63 31.89 -11.95
N VAL A 83 3.73 31.43 -11.33
CA VAL A 83 5.07 32.00 -11.52
C VAL A 83 5.78 31.40 -12.74
N ASN A 84 5.62 30.08 -12.94
CA ASN A 84 6.34 29.37 -14.00
C ASN A 84 5.71 29.54 -15.41
N GLY A 85 4.45 29.97 -15.48
CA GLY A 85 3.75 30.25 -16.72
C GLY A 85 3.75 29.08 -17.72
N ILE A 86 3.79 29.40 -19.01
CA ILE A 86 3.74 28.43 -20.11
C ILE A 86 5.01 27.58 -20.18
N PHE A 87 6.16 28.14 -19.80
CA PHE A 87 7.44 27.41 -19.83
C PHE A 87 7.44 26.23 -18.86
N GLY A 88 7.03 26.44 -17.60
CA GLY A 88 6.90 25.35 -16.64
C GLY A 88 5.87 24.31 -17.06
N LEU A 89 4.77 24.73 -17.69
CA LEU A 89 3.75 23.82 -18.22
C LEU A 89 4.33 22.87 -19.27
N ILE A 90 5.15 23.38 -20.20
CA ILE A 90 5.79 22.55 -21.24
C ILE A 90 6.75 21.54 -20.61
N VAL A 91 7.58 21.97 -19.66
CA VAL A 91 8.51 21.07 -18.96
C VAL A 91 7.76 19.97 -18.23
N MET A 92 6.66 20.31 -17.54
CA MET A 92 5.82 19.33 -16.85
C MET A 92 5.09 18.38 -17.77
N LEU A 93 4.59 18.85 -18.91
CA LEU A 93 3.95 18.00 -19.92
C LEU A 93 4.95 17.00 -20.50
N ILE A 94 6.18 17.42 -20.79
CA ILE A 94 7.24 16.52 -21.27
C ILE A 94 7.56 15.48 -20.19
N PHE A 95 7.70 15.90 -18.93
CA PHE A 95 7.95 14.99 -17.81
C PHE A 95 6.85 13.93 -17.66
N PHE A 96 5.58 14.36 -17.65
CA PHE A 96 4.42 13.47 -17.55
C PHE A 96 4.34 12.51 -18.74
N LEU A 97 4.63 12.98 -19.95
CA LEU A 97 4.61 12.16 -21.17
C LEU A 97 5.67 11.06 -21.13
N VAL A 98 6.88 11.35 -20.65
CA VAL A 98 7.96 10.35 -20.54
C VAL A 98 7.57 9.25 -19.54
N LEU A 99 7.00 9.62 -18.39
CA LEU A 99 6.58 8.66 -17.37
C LEU A 99 5.38 7.82 -17.81
N THR A 100 4.36 8.43 -18.41
CA THR A 100 3.21 7.69 -18.94
C THR A 100 3.58 6.75 -20.08
N LEU A 101 4.58 7.09 -20.92
CA LEU A 101 5.13 6.16 -21.92
C LEU A 101 5.83 4.96 -21.26
N GLY A 102 6.61 5.19 -20.21
CA GLY A 102 7.25 4.12 -19.44
C GLY A 102 6.20 3.16 -18.84
N PHE A 103 5.14 3.70 -18.26
CA PHE A 103 4.02 2.92 -17.75
C PHE A 103 3.29 2.13 -18.84
N ALA A 104 2.98 2.77 -19.97
CA ALA A 104 2.30 2.11 -21.09
C ALA A 104 3.12 0.93 -21.64
N PHE A 105 4.44 1.06 -21.67
CA PHE A 105 5.34 -0.03 -22.06
C PHE A 105 5.28 -1.21 -21.08
N GLU A 106 5.25 -0.95 -19.77
CA GLU A 106 5.15 -2.01 -18.76
C GLU A 106 3.80 -2.75 -18.81
N LEU A 107 2.70 -2.04 -19.12
CA LEU A 107 1.40 -2.67 -19.38
C LEU A 107 1.44 -3.57 -20.62
N GLY A 108 2.06 -3.10 -21.71
CA GLY A 108 2.19 -3.87 -22.95
C GLY A 108 2.95 -5.20 -22.76
N LYS A 109 3.83 -5.29 -21.76
CA LYS A 109 4.54 -6.51 -21.39
C LYS A 109 3.71 -7.48 -20.53
N ASN A 110 2.45 -7.18 -20.24
CA ASN A 110 1.58 -7.95 -19.34
C ASN A 110 2.21 -8.18 -17.95
N ALA A 111 3.10 -7.29 -17.49
CA ALA A 111 3.79 -7.44 -16.21
C ALA A 111 2.83 -7.45 -14.98
N LEU A 112 1.62 -6.94 -15.19
CA LEU A 112 0.55 -6.85 -14.20
C LEU A 112 -0.44 -8.03 -14.25
N SER A 113 -0.33 -8.94 -15.22
CA SER A 113 -1.23 -10.09 -15.27
C SER A 113 -0.94 -11.04 -14.11
N ILE A 114 -1.96 -11.37 -13.33
CA ILE A 114 -1.89 -12.38 -12.30
C ILE A 114 -2.24 -13.71 -12.97
N GLU A 115 -1.22 -14.48 -13.33
CA GLU A 115 -1.43 -15.80 -13.90
C GLU A 115 -1.74 -16.80 -12.79
N SER A 116 -2.94 -17.40 -12.83
CA SER A 116 -3.29 -18.53 -11.98
C SER A 116 -2.67 -19.79 -12.59
N ARG A 117 -1.96 -20.59 -11.78
CA ARG A 117 -1.27 -21.84 -12.18
C ARG A 117 -2.19 -22.95 -12.75
N GLN A 118 -3.47 -22.67 -13.00
CA GLN A 118 -4.44 -23.61 -13.60
C GLN A 118 -4.50 -23.53 -15.14
N THR A 119 -3.82 -22.57 -15.78
CA THR A 119 -3.86 -22.36 -17.23
C THR A 119 -2.80 -23.13 -18.03
N HIS A 120 -1.81 -23.75 -17.36
CA HIS A 120 -0.68 -24.41 -18.02
C HIS A 120 -0.88 -25.92 -18.26
N ASN A 121 -2.04 -26.50 -17.88
CA ASN A 121 -2.25 -27.95 -17.91
C ASN A 121 -3.49 -28.41 -18.70
N SER A 122 -3.95 -27.61 -19.67
CA SER A 122 -4.97 -27.99 -20.66
C SER A 122 -4.44 -27.88 -22.08
#